data_AF-A0A944AUD6-F1
#
_entry.id   AF-A0A944AUD6-F1
#
_cell.length_a   1.000
_cell.length_b   1.000
_cell.length_c   1.000
_cell.angle_alpha   90.00
_cell.angle_beta   90.00
_cell.angle_gamma   90.00
#
_symmetry.space_group_name_H-M   'P 1'
#
loop_
_entity.id
_entity.type
_entity.pdbx_description
1 polymer ?
#
loop_
_entity_poly.entity_id
_entity_poly.type
_entity_poly.pdbx_seq_one_letter_code
_entity_poly.pdbx_strand_id
1 'polypeptide(L)'
;MSSPLRYNQLLHLPLLQKNLAGIINANQDYMRYVSYLNPVIETNVTVERLAVFKKKYYDLANAFRDRLAQMLGTTQDTAYKIQMDVLFYASANAVCCYKNPLVQEALKQINITPPSMDFYKDMKDFLKMRLAWKE
;
A
#
# COMPACT_ATOMS: atom_id res chain seq x y z
N MET A 1 -12.65 26.54 -17.73
CA MET A 1 -12.25 25.54 -18.75
C MET A 1 -11.16 24.65 -18.15
N SER A 2 -11.45 23.37 -17.95
CA SER A 2 -10.47 22.40 -17.45
C SER A 2 -9.46 22.09 -18.55
N SER A 3 -8.16 22.18 -18.26
CA SER A 3 -7.08 21.85 -19.21
C SER A 3 -7.27 20.45 -19.83
N PRO A 4 -6.99 20.25 -21.14
CA PRO A 4 -7.03 18.93 -21.79
C PRO A 4 -6.24 17.83 -21.06
N LEU A 5 -5.19 18.22 -20.33
CA LEU A 5 -4.39 17.32 -19.48
C LEU A 5 -5.19 16.76 -18.30
N ARG A 6 -6.10 17.54 -17.70
CA ARG A 6 -6.97 17.07 -16.60
C ARG A 6 -8.00 16.05 -17.08
N TYR A 7 -8.50 16.19 -18.32
CA TYR A 7 -9.52 15.30 -18.87
C TYR A 7 -8.96 13.91 -19.18
N ASN A 8 -7.78 13.82 -19.81
CA ASN A 8 -7.12 12.55 -20.07
C ASN A 8 -6.66 11.83 -18.79
N GLN A 9 -6.24 12.56 -17.75
CA GLN A 9 -5.85 11.95 -16.46
C GLN A 9 -7.01 11.23 -15.76
N LEU A 10 -8.23 11.79 -15.84
CA LEU A 10 -9.41 11.21 -15.18
C LEU A 10 -9.84 9.87 -15.80
N LEU A 11 -9.63 9.66 -17.10
CA LEU A 11 -9.94 8.40 -17.79
C LEU A 11 -9.05 7.23 -17.37
N HIS A 12 -7.82 7.52 -16.89
CA HIS A 12 -6.85 6.49 -16.50
C HIS A 12 -6.88 6.14 -15.00
N LEU A 13 -7.52 6.96 -14.16
CA LEU A 13 -7.60 6.70 -12.71
C LEU A 13 -8.28 5.37 -12.35
N PRO A 14 -9.42 4.97 -12.97
CA PRO A 14 -10.05 3.69 -12.65
C PRO A 14 -9.16 2.49 -13.00
N LEU A 15 -8.40 2.60 -14.09
CA LEU A 15 -7.46 1.56 -14.51
C LEU A 15 -6.25 1.49 -13.55
N LEU A 16 -5.70 2.65 -13.17
CA LEU A 16 -4.63 2.74 -12.18
C LEU A 16 -5.05 2.14 -10.83
N GLN A 17 -6.23 2.53 -10.34
CA GLN A 17 -6.84 2.00 -9.12
C GLN A 17 -6.95 0.47 -9.19
N LYS A 18 -7.55 -0.06 -10.26
CA LYS A 18 -7.73 -1.51 -10.44
C LYS A 18 -6.39 -2.26 -10.48
N ASN A 19 -5.42 -1.74 -11.24
CA ASN A 19 -4.12 -2.37 -11.40
C ASN A 19 -3.32 -2.36 -10.09
N LEU A 20 -3.28 -1.23 -9.38
CA LEU A 20 -2.62 -1.14 -8.08
C LEU A 20 -3.27 -2.06 -7.05
N ALA A 21 -4.61 -2.07 -6.96
CA ALA A 21 -5.32 -2.99 -6.07
C ALA A 21 -5.00 -4.46 -6.40
N GLY A 22 -4.92 -4.82 -7.69
CA GLY A 22 -4.56 -6.16 -8.14
C GLY A 22 -3.13 -6.56 -7.76
N ILE A 23 -2.15 -5.68 -8.01
CA ILE A 23 -0.75 -5.91 -7.66
C ILE A 23 -0.59 -6.10 -6.15
N ILE A 24 -1.20 -5.22 -5.34
CA ILE A 24 -1.12 -5.29 -3.88
C ILE A 24 -1.80 -6.57 -3.37
N ASN A 25 -2.97 -6.92 -3.92
CA ASN A 25 -3.69 -8.14 -3.55
C ASN A 25 -2.90 -9.42 -3.86
N ALA A 26 -2.15 -9.44 -4.97
CA ALA A 26 -1.28 -10.56 -5.32
C ALA A 26 -0.04 -10.67 -4.42
N ASN A 27 0.30 -9.62 -3.66
CA ASN A 27 1.52 -9.53 -2.84
C ASN A 27 1.21 -9.31 -1.34
N GLN A 28 0.15 -9.94 -0.82
CA GLN A 28 -0.25 -9.77 0.60
C GLN A 28 0.83 -10.19 1.60
N ASP A 29 1.70 -11.13 1.28
CA ASP A 29 2.78 -11.54 2.18
C ASP A 29 3.83 -10.45 2.35
N TYR A 30 4.15 -9.73 1.28
CA TYR A 30 4.99 -8.54 1.38
C TYR A 30 4.35 -7.48 2.29
N MET A 31 3.03 -7.28 2.20
CA MET A 31 2.31 -6.33 3.07
C MET A 31 2.38 -6.73 4.55
N ARG A 32 2.31 -8.03 4.85
CA ARG A 32 2.54 -8.54 6.21
C ARG A 32 3.96 -8.29 6.68
N TYR A 33 4.96 -8.51 5.83
CA TYR A 33 6.35 -8.22 6.17
C TYR A 33 6.57 -6.74 6.46
N VAL A 34 5.97 -5.83 5.69
CA VAL A 34 6.03 -4.39 5.98
C VAL A 34 5.46 -4.08 7.35
N SER A 35 4.35 -4.73 7.74
CA SER A 35 3.71 -4.52 9.05
C SER A 35 4.55 -5.05 10.23
N TYR A 36 5.34 -6.10 10.03
CA TYR A 36 6.06 -6.76 11.13
C TYR A 36 7.54 -6.40 11.20
N LEU A 37 8.21 -6.28 10.05
CA LEU A 37 9.66 -6.34 9.99
C LEU A 37 10.35 -4.99 10.12
N ASN A 38 9.68 -3.87 9.80
CA ASN A 38 10.34 -2.56 9.90
C ASN A 38 10.87 -2.29 11.32
N PRO A 39 10.08 -2.44 12.41
CA PRO A 39 10.58 -2.25 13.77
C PRO A 39 11.65 -3.27 14.18
N VAL A 40 11.53 -4.50 13.69
CA VAL A 40 12.49 -5.59 14.00
C VAL A 40 13.84 -5.31 13.35
N ILE A 41 13.85 -4.93 12.07
CA ILE A 41 15.08 -4.62 11.34
C ILE A 41 15.78 -3.43 11.99
N GLU A 42 15.05 -2.38 12.38
CA GLU A 42 15.63 -1.15 12.95
C GLU A 42 16.32 -1.36 14.30
N THR A 43 16.01 -2.46 15.01
CA THR A 43 16.55 -2.74 16.35
C THR A 43 17.52 -3.92 16.40
N ASN A 44 17.56 -4.78 15.38
CA ASN A 44 18.31 -6.05 15.41
C ASN A 44 19.44 -6.15 14.36
N VAL A 45 19.75 -5.07 13.65
CA VAL A 45 20.83 -5.06 12.65
C VAL A 45 21.81 -3.93 12.91
N THR A 46 23.03 -4.06 12.37
CA THR A 46 24.02 -2.98 12.44
C THR A 46 23.65 -1.82 11.52
N VAL A 47 24.17 -0.63 11.81
CA VAL A 47 23.94 0.57 10.98
C VAL A 47 24.37 0.35 9.53
N GLU A 48 25.46 -0.39 9.28
CA GLU A 48 25.96 -0.67 7.93
C GLU A 48 24.95 -1.50 7.13
N ARG A 49 24.39 -2.56 7.75
CA ARG A 49 23.36 -3.39 7.12
C ARG A 49 22.07 -2.60 6.91
N LEU A 50 21.68 -1.77 7.88
CA LEU A 50 20.52 -0.90 7.77
C LEU A 50 20.69 0.11 6.63
N ALA A 51 21.88 0.68 6.46
CA ALA A 51 22.18 1.61 5.38
C ALA A 51 22.04 0.95 3.99
N VAL A 52 22.56 -0.27 3.82
CA VAL A 52 22.39 -1.04 2.57
C VAL A 52 20.91 -1.30 2.28
N PHE A 53 20.14 -1.71 3.30
CA PHE A 53 18.71 -1.94 3.19
C PHE A 53 17.95 -0.66 2.81
N LYS A 54 18.15 0.42 3.57
CA LYS A 54 17.47 1.71 3.34
C LYS A 54 17.83 2.29 1.98
N LYS A 55 19.09 2.18 1.53
CA LYS A 55 19.50 2.61 0.18
C LYS A 55 18.67 1.90 -0.89
N LYS A 56 18.63 0.55 -0.86
CA LYS A 56 17.87 -0.23 -1.85
C LYS A 56 16.37 0.06 -1.78
N TYR A 57 15.83 0.25 -0.59
CA TYR A 57 14.44 0.67 -0.39
C TYR A 57 14.17 2.03 -1.05
N TYR A 58 14.98 3.05 -0.75
CA TYR A 58 14.77 4.39 -1.28
C TYR A 58 15.04 4.49 -2.79
N ASP A 59 15.96 3.69 -3.34
CA ASP A 59 16.17 3.59 -4.80
C ASP A 59 14.85 3.16 -5.50
N LEU A 60 14.18 2.13 -4.97
CA LEU A 60 12.90 1.64 -5.51
C LEU A 60 11.72 2.57 -5.18
N ALA A 61 11.66 3.10 -3.96
CA ALA A 61 10.59 4.00 -3.52
C ALA A 61 10.60 5.30 -4.34
N ASN A 62 11.78 5.87 -4.62
CA ASN A 62 11.91 7.06 -5.43
C ASN A 62 11.55 6.79 -6.90
N ALA A 63 11.96 5.65 -7.46
CA ALA A 63 11.57 5.27 -8.82
C ALA A 63 10.04 5.13 -8.97
N PHE A 64 9.37 4.51 -7.97
CA PHE A 64 7.92 4.39 -7.98
C PHE A 64 7.23 5.75 -7.80
N ARG A 65 7.70 6.57 -6.85
CA ARG A 65 7.23 7.96 -6.64
C ARG A 65 7.27 8.75 -7.94
N ASP A 66 8.38 8.70 -8.68
CA ASP A 66 8.57 9.48 -9.91
C ASP A 66 7.60 9.04 -10.99
N ARG A 67 7.43 7.71 -11.15
CA ARG A 67 6.47 7.17 -12.09
C ARG A 67 5.03 7.53 -11.71
N LEU A 68 4.71 7.46 -10.43
CA LEU A 68 3.39 7.79 -9.90
C LEU A 68 3.07 9.28 -10.07
N ALA A 69 4.05 10.16 -9.82
CA ALA A 69 3.92 11.61 -10.04
C ALA A 69 3.59 11.92 -11.50
N GLN A 70 4.30 11.30 -12.45
CA GLN A 70 4.03 11.43 -13.88
C GLN A 70 2.62 10.94 -14.25
N MET A 71 2.22 9.76 -13.75
CA MET A 71 0.91 9.18 -14.05
C MET A 71 -0.26 10.01 -13.51
N LEU A 72 -0.07 10.65 -12.35
CA LEU A 72 -1.11 11.45 -11.69
C LEU A 72 -1.08 12.94 -12.06
N GLY A 73 -0.03 13.38 -12.77
CA GLY A 73 0.24 14.79 -13.04
C GLY A 73 0.34 15.62 -11.76
N THR A 74 1.10 15.14 -10.78
CA THR A 74 1.29 15.77 -9.48
C THR A 74 2.77 15.88 -9.14
N THR A 75 3.11 16.48 -8.00
CA THR A 75 4.50 16.58 -7.53
C THR A 75 5.01 15.24 -6.99
N GLN A 76 6.32 15.10 -6.95
CA GLN A 76 6.98 13.95 -6.32
C GLN A 76 6.60 13.82 -4.83
N ASP A 77 6.47 14.93 -4.11
CA ASP A 77 6.08 14.93 -2.70
C ASP A 77 4.66 14.41 -2.49
N THR A 78 3.70 14.87 -3.29
CA THR A 78 2.33 14.38 -3.23
C THR A 78 2.26 12.91 -3.62
N ALA A 79 2.98 12.50 -4.67
CA ALA A 79 3.05 11.10 -5.08
C ALA A 79 3.67 10.21 -3.98
N TYR A 80 4.71 10.69 -3.29
CA TYR A 80 5.33 9.96 -2.19
C TYR A 80 4.35 9.77 -1.03
N LYS A 81 3.60 10.81 -0.66
CA LYS A 81 2.52 10.69 0.35
C LYS A 81 1.47 9.65 -0.05
N ILE A 82 0.97 9.71 -1.28
CA ILE A 82 0.00 8.72 -1.80
C ILE A 82 0.58 7.30 -1.71
N GLN A 83 1.83 7.12 -2.15
CA GLN A 83 2.53 5.83 -2.07
C GLN A 83 2.60 5.32 -0.62
N MET A 84 2.96 6.18 0.34
CA MET A 84 3.05 5.81 1.75
C MET A 84 1.69 5.49 2.35
N ASP A 85 0.65 6.28 2.06
CA ASP A 85 -0.71 6.05 2.52
C ASP A 85 -1.23 4.68 2.03
N VAL A 86 -0.97 4.36 0.76
CA VAL A 86 -1.32 3.06 0.17
C VAL A 86 -0.54 1.92 0.81
N LEU A 87 0.78 2.09 1.00
CA LEU A 87 1.63 1.07 1.63
C LEU A 87 1.17 0.76 3.06
N PHE A 88 0.92 1.80 3.86
CA PHE A 88 0.52 1.65 5.25
C PHE A 88 -0.88 1.06 5.40
N TYR A 89 -1.85 1.56 4.63
CA TYR A 89 -3.20 0.99 4.64
C TYR A 89 -3.18 -0.49 4.21
N ALA A 90 -2.46 -0.82 3.14
CA ALA A 90 -2.34 -2.20 2.68
C ALA A 90 -1.67 -3.11 3.71
N SER A 91 -0.60 -2.63 4.37
CA SER A 91 0.11 -3.40 5.40
C SER A 91 -0.76 -3.71 6.61
N ALA A 92 -1.51 -2.71 7.11
CA ALA A 92 -2.43 -2.90 8.21
C ALA A 92 -3.58 -3.84 7.82
N ASN A 93 -4.18 -3.64 6.65
CA ASN A 93 -5.30 -4.45 6.20
C ASN A 93 -4.91 -5.94 6.01
N ALA A 94 -3.70 -6.21 5.51
CA ALA A 94 -3.22 -7.57 5.27
C ALA A 94 -3.11 -8.43 6.54
N VAL A 95 -2.88 -7.78 7.69
CA VAL A 95 -2.85 -8.40 9.02
C VAL A 95 -4.26 -8.54 9.59
N CYS A 96 -5.11 -7.51 9.42
CA CYS A 96 -6.48 -7.52 9.93
C CYS A 96 -7.37 -8.60 9.29
N CYS A 97 -7.12 -9.02 8.04
CA CYS A 97 -7.96 -10.00 7.33
C CYS A 97 -8.09 -11.41 7.97
N TYR A 98 -7.59 -11.62 9.20
CA TYR A 98 -7.69 -12.86 9.99
C TYR A 98 -7.22 -14.13 9.29
N LYS A 99 -6.47 -14.03 8.18
CA LYS A 99 -6.06 -15.21 7.39
C LYS A 99 -5.04 -16.11 8.09
N ASN A 100 -4.45 -15.65 9.19
CA ASN A 100 -3.48 -16.44 9.94
C ASN A 100 -4.18 -17.63 10.64
N PRO A 101 -3.72 -18.88 10.43
CA PRO A 101 -4.33 -20.06 11.05
C PRO A 101 -4.41 -20.01 12.59
N LEU A 102 -3.41 -19.41 13.25
CA LEU A 102 -3.40 -19.26 14.71
C LEU A 102 -4.47 -18.26 15.18
N VAL A 103 -4.70 -17.20 14.40
CA VAL A 103 -5.78 -16.23 14.70
C VAL A 103 -7.13 -16.90 14.52
N GLN A 104 -7.32 -17.70 13.47
CA GLN A 104 -8.55 -18.47 13.26
C GLN A 104 -8.82 -19.45 14.41
N GLU A 105 -7.79 -20.17 14.86
CA GLU A 105 -7.92 -21.09 15.99
C GLU A 105 -8.22 -20.35 17.30
N ALA A 106 -7.55 -19.22 17.56
CA ALA A 106 -7.84 -18.39 18.74
C ALA A 106 -9.27 -17.85 18.74
N LEU A 107 -9.76 -17.35 17.60
CA LEU A 107 -11.13 -16.86 17.44
C LEU A 107 -12.17 -17.96 17.67
N LYS A 108 -11.89 -19.18 17.18
CA LYS A 108 -12.72 -20.36 17.42
C LYS A 108 -12.79 -20.72 18.90
N GLN A 109 -11.66 -20.67 19.62
CA GLN A 109 -11.61 -20.97 21.05
C GLN A 109 -12.45 -20.00 21.90
N ILE A 110 -12.52 -18.73 21.50
CA ILE A 110 -13.31 -17.70 22.20
C ILE A 110 -14.71 -17.49 21.60
N ASN A 111 -15.12 -18.34 20.65
CA ASN A 111 -16.42 -18.30 19.97
C ASN A 111 -16.76 -16.94 19.34
N ILE A 112 -15.77 -16.29 18.70
CA ILE A 112 -15.95 -15.04 17.95
C ILE A 112 -15.88 -15.33 16.45
N THR A 113 -16.89 -14.88 15.72
CA THR A 113 -16.86 -14.81 14.25
C THR A 113 -16.66 -13.35 13.84
N PRO A 114 -15.49 -12.97 13.31
CA PRO A 114 -15.27 -11.59 12.89
C PRO A 114 -16.05 -11.27 11.62
N PRO A 115 -16.23 -9.97 11.29
CA PRO A 115 -16.75 -9.55 10.00
C PRO A 115 -15.91 -10.10 8.85
N SER A 116 -16.57 -10.44 7.73
CA SER A 116 -15.87 -10.78 6.49
C SER A 116 -15.11 -9.58 5.95
N MET A 117 -13.86 -9.81 5.53
CA MET A 117 -13.02 -8.80 4.88
C MET A 117 -12.60 -9.27 3.48
N ASP A 118 -12.68 -8.36 2.52
CA ASP A 118 -12.22 -8.57 1.16
C ASP A 118 -11.10 -7.56 0.87
N PHE A 119 -9.87 -8.02 1.08
CA PHE A 119 -8.67 -7.22 0.89
C PHE A 119 -8.64 -6.51 -0.47
N TYR A 120 -9.03 -7.18 -1.55
CA TYR A 120 -8.99 -6.58 -2.89
C TYR A 120 -10.03 -5.46 -3.02
N LYS A 121 -11.26 -5.70 -2.55
CA LYS A 121 -12.32 -4.70 -2.54
C LYS A 121 -11.93 -3.49 -1.69
N ASP A 122 -11.43 -3.73 -0.48
CA ASP A 122 -11.02 -2.68 0.45
C ASP A 122 -9.89 -1.83 -0.13
N MET A 123 -8.87 -2.46 -0.72
CA MET A 123 -7.79 -1.74 -1.42
C MET A 123 -8.30 -0.92 -2.59
N LYS A 124 -9.22 -1.48 -3.37
CA LYS A 124 -9.81 -0.81 -4.52
C LYS A 124 -10.60 0.43 -4.07
N ASP A 125 -11.38 0.34 -3.00
CA ASP A 125 -12.18 1.45 -2.47
C ASP A 125 -11.28 2.53 -1.84
N PHE A 126 -10.25 2.13 -1.09
CA PHE A 126 -9.26 3.05 -0.54
C PHE A 126 -8.50 3.81 -1.64
N LEU A 127 -8.01 3.12 -2.67
CA LEU A 127 -7.32 3.75 -3.79
C LEU A 127 -8.23 4.72 -4.55
N LYS A 128 -9.52 4.40 -4.69
CA LYS A 128 -10.50 5.32 -5.31
C LYS A 128 -10.54 6.63 -4.54
N MET A 129 -10.70 6.56 -3.21
CA MET A 129 -10.75 7.73 -2.33
C MET A 129 -9.43 8.49 -2.36
N ARG A 130 -8.31 7.78 -2.18
CA ARG A 130 -7.00 8.41 -2.04
C ARG A 130 -6.50 9.09 -3.32
N LEU A 131 -6.80 8.53 -4.49
CA LEU A 131 -6.42 9.13 -5.78
C LEU A 131 -7.33 10.29 -6.21
N ALA A 132 -8.58 10.32 -5.71
CA ALA A 132 -9.48 11.45 -5.93
C ALA A 132 -9.08 12.67 -5.09
N TRP A 133 -8.49 12.45 -3.91
CA TRP A 133 -8.02 13.49 -3.01
C TRP A 133 -6.55 13.84 -3.30
N LYS A 134 -6.29 14.97 -3.96
CA LYS A 134 -4.94 15.38 -4.41
C LYS A 134 -4.19 16.32 -3.45
N GLU A 135 -4.74 16.57 -2.27
CA GLU A 135 -4.17 17.47 -1.25
C GLU A 135 -3.34 16.69 -0.21
#